data_AF-A0A950CP29-F1
#
_entry.id   AF-A0A950CP29-F1
#
_cell.length_a   1.000
_cell.length_b   1.000
_cell.length_c   1.000
_cell.angle_alpha   90.00
_cell.angle_beta   90.00
_cell.angle_gamma   90.00
#
_symmetry.space_group_name_H-M   'P 1'
#
loop_
_entity.id
_entity.type
_entity.pdbx_description
1 polymer ?
#
loop_
_entity_poly.entity_id
_entity_poly.type
_entity_poly.pdbx_seq_one_letter_code
_entity_poly.pdbx_strand_id
1 'polypeptide(L)'
;MVLYDAAIRVVLLAAALAILGSLSGGCRTSLRTLTPVQRGEVLYRTNCASCHGRDPNRPGALGPAIAGSPRALIAARILHRSYPAGYEPKRHTHLMQPMPWMADHIDDLAAYLSAAAADGAAMKATRNED
;
A
#
# COMPACT_ATOMS: atom_id res chain seq x y z
N MET A 1 32.59 -59.60 -17.11
CA MET A 1 31.17 -59.25 -16.84
C MET A 1 30.99 -58.40 -15.57
N VAL A 2 31.72 -58.63 -14.48
CA VAL A 2 31.62 -57.84 -13.22
C VAL A 2 32.16 -56.40 -13.32
N LEU A 3 33.20 -56.17 -14.14
CA LEU A 3 33.79 -54.84 -14.36
C LEU A 3 32.87 -53.88 -15.15
N TYR A 4 31.98 -54.42 -15.98
CA TYR A 4 31.04 -53.63 -16.78
C TYR A 4 29.89 -53.09 -15.91
N ASP A 5 29.49 -53.84 -14.90
CA ASP A 5 28.43 -53.48 -13.95
C ASP A 5 28.88 -52.34 -13.01
N ALA A 6 30.14 -52.38 -12.55
CA ALA A 6 30.74 -51.31 -11.74
C ALA A 6 30.88 -49.99 -12.54
N ALA A 7 31.29 -50.07 -13.81
CA ALA A 7 31.41 -48.90 -14.67
C ALA A 7 30.04 -48.24 -14.94
N ILE A 8 29.00 -49.04 -15.17
CA ILE A 8 27.63 -48.55 -15.36
C ILE A 8 27.12 -47.85 -14.10
N ARG A 9 27.34 -48.43 -12.90
CA ARG A 9 26.92 -47.80 -11.64
C ARG A 9 27.61 -46.46 -11.38
N VAL A 10 28.90 -46.36 -11.69
CA VAL A 10 29.68 -45.10 -11.52
C VAL A 10 29.19 -44.02 -12.49
N VAL A 11 28.90 -44.37 -13.74
CA VAL A 11 28.37 -43.44 -14.74
C VAL A 11 26.95 -42.97 -14.36
N LEU A 12 26.10 -43.88 -13.87
CA LEU A 12 24.74 -43.52 -13.43
C LEU A 12 24.74 -42.63 -12.17
N LEU A 13 25.66 -42.87 -11.22
CA LEU A 13 25.82 -42.02 -10.03
C LEU A 13 26.33 -40.62 -10.38
N ALA A 14 27.30 -40.53 -11.31
CA ALA A 14 27.81 -39.24 -11.78
C ALA A 14 26.76 -38.43 -12.56
N ALA A 15 25.93 -39.10 -13.37
CA ALA A 15 24.83 -38.45 -14.08
C ALA A 15 23.74 -37.94 -13.12
N ALA A 16 23.41 -38.69 -12.06
CA ALA A 16 22.45 -38.25 -11.04
C ALA A 16 22.92 -37.01 -10.27
N LEU A 17 24.22 -36.91 -9.97
CA LEU A 17 24.82 -35.74 -9.31
C LEU A 17 24.83 -34.48 -10.21
N ALA A 18 25.02 -34.65 -11.52
CA ALA A 18 24.99 -33.53 -12.48
C ALA A 18 23.57 -32.96 -12.69
N ILE A 19 22.52 -33.79 -12.58
CA ILE A 19 21.12 -33.35 -12.71
C ILE A 19 20.66 -32.53 -11.50
N LEU A 20 21.20 -32.80 -10.30
CA LEU A 20 20.89 -32.04 -9.07
C LEU A 20 21.47 -30.62 -9.05
N GLY A 21 22.49 -30.32 -9.86
CA GLY A 21 23.17 -29.01 -9.88
C GLY A 21 22.43 -27.90 -10.66
N SER A 22 21.36 -28.22 -11.38
CA SER A 22 20.70 -27.29 -12.32
C SER A 22 19.52 -26.49 -11.74
N LEU A 23 19.26 -26.55 -10.43
CA LEU A 23 18.16 -25.82 -9.77
C LEU A 23 18.55 -24.47 -9.13
N SER A 24 19.67 -23.86 -9.53
CA SER A 24 20.10 -22.56 -8.97
C SER A 24 19.60 -21.33 -9.75
N GLY A 25 18.71 -21.51 -10.72
CA GLY A 25 17.98 -20.44 -11.38
C GLY A 25 16.92 -19.80 -10.48
N GLY A 26 17.33 -19.32 -9.30
CA GLY A 26 16.47 -18.59 -8.38
C GLY A 26 15.94 -17.34 -9.07
N CYS A 27 14.62 -17.29 -9.27
CA CYS A 27 13.91 -16.06 -9.57
C CYS A 27 14.26 -15.06 -8.46
N ARG A 28 15.04 -14.02 -8.78
CA ARG A 28 15.34 -12.94 -7.84
C ARG A 28 14.06 -12.12 -7.71
N THR A 29 13.14 -12.56 -6.85
CA THR A 29 12.10 -11.69 -6.33
C THR A 29 12.82 -10.62 -5.51
N SER A 30 13.16 -9.52 -6.18
CA SER A 30 13.51 -8.29 -5.49
C SER A 30 12.28 -7.89 -4.69
N LEU A 31 12.31 -8.11 -3.38
CA LEU A 31 11.30 -7.60 -2.47
C LEU A 31 11.36 -6.07 -2.54
N ARG A 32 10.53 -5.49 -3.41
CA ARG A 32 10.44 -4.04 -3.52
C ARG A 32 9.70 -3.53 -2.30
N THR A 33 10.41 -2.84 -1.43
CA THR A 33 9.78 -2.12 -0.33
C THR A 33 8.84 -1.05 -0.90
N LEU A 34 7.60 -1.04 -0.44
CA LEU A 34 6.62 -0.03 -0.83
C LEU A 34 7.07 1.36 -0.36
N THR A 35 6.86 2.37 -1.19
CA THR A 35 7.03 3.78 -0.77
C THR A 35 5.96 4.17 0.27
N PRO A 36 6.16 5.26 1.04
CA PRO A 36 5.13 5.76 1.96
C PRO A 36 3.77 5.99 1.29
N VAL A 37 3.76 6.58 0.08
CA VAL A 37 2.55 6.80 -0.71
C VAL A 37 1.86 5.47 -1.05
N GLN A 38 2.61 4.46 -1.47
CA GLN A 38 2.05 3.14 -1.80
C GLN A 38 1.49 2.43 -0.57
N ARG A 39 2.17 2.50 0.57
CA ARG A 39 1.65 1.97 1.84
C ARG A 39 0.37 2.70 2.25
N GLY A 40 0.37 4.03 2.16
CA GLY A 40 -0.78 4.87 2.44
C GLY A 40 -1.99 4.56 1.54
N GLU A 41 -1.77 4.29 0.25
CA GLU A 41 -2.84 3.88 -0.66
C GLU A 41 -3.47 2.55 -0.21
N VAL A 42 -2.65 1.55 0.12
CA VAL A 42 -3.15 0.26 0.61
C VAL A 42 -3.99 0.44 1.87
N LEU A 43 -3.50 1.24 2.82
CA LEU A 43 -4.21 1.55 4.06
C LEU A 43 -5.53 2.28 3.78
N TYR A 44 -5.53 3.29 2.91
CA TYR A 44 -6.72 4.05 2.56
C TYR A 44 -7.78 3.18 1.91
N ARG A 45 -7.39 2.38 0.92
CA ARG A 45 -8.30 1.51 0.18
C ARG A 45 -8.93 0.44 1.05
N THR A 46 -8.17 -0.07 2.03
CA THR A 46 -8.63 -1.14 2.91
C THR A 46 -9.52 -0.62 4.04
N ASN A 47 -9.26 0.58 4.55
CA ASN A 47 -9.87 1.04 5.81
C ASN A 47 -10.73 2.31 5.68
N CYS A 48 -10.56 3.11 4.63
CA CYS A 48 -11.17 4.46 4.53
C CYS A 48 -12.16 4.60 3.38
N ALA A 49 -11.88 3.93 2.25
CA ALA A 49 -12.56 4.15 0.98
C ALA A 49 -14.06 3.79 0.98
N SER A 50 -14.51 2.89 1.85
CA SER A 50 -15.94 2.54 1.97
C SER A 50 -16.81 3.72 2.40
N CYS A 51 -16.26 4.62 3.24
CA CYS A 51 -16.95 5.82 3.69
C CYS A 51 -16.54 7.05 2.88
N HIS A 52 -15.25 7.23 2.65
CA HIS A 52 -14.66 8.43 2.03
C HIS A 52 -14.58 8.36 0.50
N GLY A 53 -14.96 7.24 -0.11
CA GLY A 53 -14.89 7.03 -1.54
C GLY A 53 -13.54 6.49 -2.00
N ARG A 54 -13.51 5.85 -3.19
CA ARG A 54 -12.28 5.31 -3.79
C ARG A 54 -11.29 6.42 -4.17
N ASP A 55 -11.81 7.54 -4.63
CA ASP A 55 -11.03 8.74 -4.94
C ASP A 55 -11.12 9.73 -3.76
N PRO A 56 -10.03 9.99 -3.02
CA PRO A 56 -10.06 10.87 -1.85
C PRO A 56 -10.34 12.34 -2.21
N ASN A 57 -10.26 12.73 -3.48
CA ASN A 57 -10.62 14.08 -3.94
C ASN A 57 -12.13 14.31 -4.03
N ARG A 58 -12.92 13.23 -3.97
CA ARG A 58 -14.38 13.30 -4.05
C ARG A 58 -15.01 12.82 -2.74
N PRO A 59 -16.19 13.36 -2.36
CA PRO A 59 -16.92 12.83 -1.22
C PRO A 59 -17.38 11.40 -1.52
N GLY A 60 -17.27 10.53 -0.51
CA GLY A 60 -17.88 9.21 -0.53
C GLY A 60 -19.33 9.26 -0.05
N ALA A 61 -19.94 8.07 0.11
CA ALA A 61 -21.33 7.96 0.55
C ALA A 61 -21.56 8.53 1.97
N LEU A 62 -20.56 8.44 2.85
CA LEU A 62 -20.67 8.85 4.25
C LEU A 62 -19.63 9.91 4.65
N GLY A 63 -18.41 9.79 4.14
CA GLY A 63 -17.27 10.62 4.47
C GLY A 63 -17.05 11.73 3.44
N PRO A 64 -16.61 12.93 3.87
CA PRO A 64 -16.22 13.99 2.95
C PRO A 64 -14.96 13.63 2.16
N ALA A 65 -14.67 14.41 1.11
CA ALA A 65 -13.37 14.39 0.45
C ALA A 65 -12.25 14.75 1.45
N ILE A 66 -11.19 13.94 1.48
CA ILE A 66 -10.10 14.04 2.45
C ILE A 66 -8.70 14.09 1.83
N ALA A 67 -8.59 14.15 0.50
CA ALA A 67 -7.32 14.47 -0.15
C ALA A 67 -6.73 15.77 0.42
N GLY A 68 -5.41 15.77 0.61
CA GLY A 68 -4.65 16.90 1.16
C GLY A 68 -4.86 17.17 2.64
N SER A 69 -5.55 16.30 3.38
CA SER A 69 -5.73 16.49 4.82
C SER A 69 -4.37 16.55 5.54
N PRO A 70 -4.11 17.54 6.40
CA PRO A 70 -2.83 17.64 7.09
C PRO A 70 -2.66 16.51 8.11
N ARG A 71 -1.41 16.09 8.34
CA ARG A 71 -1.06 15.03 9.30
C ARG A 71 -1.77 15.18 10.65
N ALA A 72 -1.79 16.39 11.21
CA ALA A 72 -2.41 16.67 12.51
C ALA A 72 -3.92 16.37 12.53
N LEU A 73 -4.63 16.67 11.44
CA LEU A 73 -6.05 16.34 11.29
C LEU A 73 -6.24 14.83 11.19
N ILE A 74 -5.40 14.15 10.39
CA ILE A 74 -5.45 12.71 10.22
C ILE A 74 -5.25 12.01 11.58
N ALA A 75 -4.21 12.40 12.34
CA ALA A 75 -3.94 11.87 13.66
C ALA A 75 -5.10 12.10 14.63
N ALA A 76 -5.63 13.33 14.72
CA ALA A 76 -6.75 13.64 15.62
C ALA A 76 -8.00 12.81 15.31
N ARG A 77 -8.35 12.68 14.01
CA ARG A 77 -9.51 11.91 13.58
C ARG A 77 -9.35 10.41 13.82
N ILE A 78 -8.21 9.85 13.43
CA ILE A 78 -7.97 8.41 13.47
C ILE A 78 -7.67 7.96 14.89
N LEU A 79 -6.84 8.65 15.64
CA LEU A 79 -6.40 8.17 16.95
C LEU A 79 -7.39 8.54 18.06
N HIS A 80 -8.09 9.67 17.92
CA HIS A 80 -8.83 10.27 19.04
C HIS A 80 -10.28 10.63 18.71
N ARG A 81 -10.73 10.43 17.47
CA ARG A 81 -12.06 10.88 16.98
C ARG A 81 -12.31 12.38 17.25
N SER A 82 -11.25 13.18 17.35
CA SER A 82 -11.30 14.61 17.67
C SER A 82 -10.84 15.46 16.49
N TYR A 83 -10.84 16.78 16.66
CA TYR A 83 -10.35 17.74 15.68
C TYR A 83 -9.25 18.61 16.31
N PRO A 84 -8.24 19.04 15.53
CA PRO A 84 -7.29 20.06 15.99
C PRO A 84 -8.00 21.36 16.35
N ALA A 85 -7.39 22.17 17.24
CA ALA A 85 -7.93 23.47 17.61
C ALA A 85 -8.10 24.37 16.37
N GLY A 86 -9.24 25.06 16.29
CA GLY A 86 -9.57 25.96 15.17
C GLY A 86 -9.98 25.25 13.87
N TYR A 87 -10.09 23.92 13.86
CA TYR A 87 -10.57 23.19 12.69
C TYR A 87 -12.09 23.04 12.70
N GLU A 88 -12.74 23.50 11.62
CA GLU A 88 -14.18 23.32 11.41
C GLU A 88 -14.48 22.00 10.65
N PRO A 89 -15.29 21.08 11.21
CA PRO A 89 -15.65 19.84 10.53
C PRO A 89 -16.41 20.03 9.21
N LYS A 90 -16.03 19.29 8.17
CA LYS A 90 -16.76 19.28 6.87
C LYS A 90 -18.16 18.65 6.96
N ARG A 91 -18.43 17.92 8.04
CA ARG A 91 -19.69 17.21 8.35
C ARG A 91 -19.87 17.17 9.87
N HIS A 92 -21.13 17.23 10.32
CA HIS A 92 -21.49 17.13 11.74
C HIS A 92 -21.78 15.70 12.21
N THR A 93 -21.52 14.69 11.37
CA THR A 93 -21.72 13.29 11.76
C THR A 93 -20.57 12.81 12.64
N HIS A 94 -20.89 11.90 13.57
CA HIS A 94 -19.89 11.27 14.45
C HIS A 94 -19.64 9.80 14.07
N LEU A 95 -19.93 9.40 12.83
CA LEU A 95 -19.90 7.99 12.41
C LEU A 95 -18.50 7.37 12.43
N MET A 96 -17.47 8.14 12.05
CA MET A 96 -16.09 7.67 12.04
C MET A 96 -15.64 7.32 13.46
N GLN A 97 -15.28 6.04 13.66
CA GLN A 97 -14.72 5.52 14.90
C GLN A 97 -13.20 5.72 14.92
N PRO A 98 -12.57 5.86 16.10
CA PRO A 98 -11.12 5.88 16.18
C PRO A 98 -10.54 4.50 15.82
N MET A 99 -9.35 4.50 15.24
CA MET A 99 -8.53 3.34 14.91
C MET A 99 -7.11 3.55 15.48
N PRO A 100 -6.91 3.49 16.81
CA PRO A 100 -5.61 3.80 17.44
C PRO A 100 -4.45 2.90 16.98
N TRP A 101 -4.76 1.69 16.51
CA TRP A 101 -3.79 0.75 15.96
C TRP A 101 -3.08 1.25 14.68
N MET A 102 -3.54 2.35 14.08
CA MET A 102 -2.91 2.98 12.92
C MET A 102 -1.87 4.04 13.27
N ALA A 103 -1.50 4.19 14.56
CA ALA A 103 -0.57 5.24 15.03
C ALA A 103 0.74 5.30 14.23
N ASP A 104 1.33 4.14 13.92
CA ASP A 104 2.61 4.04 13.20
C ASP A 104 2.48 4.33 11.69
N HIS A 105 1.25 4.50 11.19
CA HIS A 105 0.95 4.62 9.76
C HIS A 105 0.36 5.98 9.35
N ILE A 106 0.30 6.94 10.28
CA ILE A 106 -0.25 8.27 10.00
C ILE A 106 0.58 8.99 8.93
N ASP A 107 1.90 8.80 8.89
CA ASP A 107 2.76 9.43 7.88
C ASP A 107 2.51 8.88 6.47
N ASP A 108 2.30 7.56 6.36
CA ASP A 108 2.00 6.92 5.08
C ASP A 108 0.64 7.42 4.53
N LEU A 109 -0.38 7.51 5.38
CA LEU A 109 -1.68 8.08 5.01
C LEU A 109 -1.57 9.56 4.61
N ALA A 110 -0.82 10.36 5.35
CA ALA A 110 -0.60 11.77 5.04
C ALA A 110 0.11 11.94 3.69
N ALA A 111 1.13 11.12 3.42
CA ALA A 111 1.84 11.11 2.14
C ALA A 111 0.90 10.76 0.99
N TYR A 112 0.08 9.72 1.13
CA TYR A 112 -0.89 9.33 0.10
C TYR A 112 -1.94 10.41 -0.17
N LEU A 113 -2.57 10.95 0.87
CA LEU A 113 -3.62 11.97 0.71
C LEU A 113 -3.05 13.26 0.12
N SER A 114 -1.81 13.62 0.43
CA SER A 114 -1.13 14.79 -0.16
C SER A 114 -0.85 14.56 -1.64
N ALA A 115 -0.32 13.40 -2.03
CA ALA A 115 -0.09 13.03 -3.42
C ALA A 115 -1.40 13.05 -4.23
N ALA A 116 -2.47 12.46 -3.68
CA ALA A 116 -3.76 12.43 -4.36
C ALA A 116 -4.36 13.83 -4.60
N ALA A 117 -4.11 14.79 -3.69
CA ALA A 117 -4.53 16.18 -3.89
C ALA A 117 -3.76 16.87 -5.02
N ALA A 118 -2.45 16.60 -5.13
CA ALA A 118 -1.63 17.14 -6.21
C ALA A 118 -2.07 16.60 -7.58
N ASP A 119 -2.33 15.30 -7.67
CA ASP A 119 -2.84 14.65 -8.89
C ASP A 119 -4.22 15.21 -9.29
N GLY A 120 -5.10 15.41 -8.31
CA GLY A 120 -6.42 16.01 -8.51
C GLY A 120 -6.34 17.47 -9.00
N ALA A 121 -5.41 18.25 -8.47
CA ALA A 121 -5.18 19.63 -8.91
C ALA A 121 -4.66 19.68 -10.36
N ALA A 122 -3.71 18.82 -10.73
CA ALA A 122 -3.20 18.73 -12.09
C ALA A 122 -4.32 18.38 -13.09
N MET A 123 -5.16 17.40 -12.77
CA MET A 123 -6.30 16.98 -13.61
C MET A 123 -7.42 18.05 -13.74
N LYS A 124 -7.52 18.99 -12.79
CA LYS A 124 -8.46 20.10 -12.91
C LYS A 124 -7.90 21.21 -13.81
N ALA A 125 -6.60 21.47 -13.74
CA ALA A 125 -5.95 22.47 -14.58
C ALA A 125 -6.14 22.15 -16.08
N THR A 126 -5.93 20.90 -16.48
CA THR A 126 -6.05 20.45 -17.88
C THR A 126 -7.48 20.41 -18.42
N ARG A 127 -8.51 20.63 -17.59
CA ARG A 127 -9.93 20.61 -18.01
C ARG A 127 -10.53 22.00 -18.15
N ASN A 128 -9.87 23.02 -17.59
CA ASN A 128 -10.33 24.40 -17.67
C ASN A 128 -9.75 25.13 -18.90
N GLU A 129 -9.10 24.40 -19.80
CA GLU A 129 -8.52 24.89 -21.06
C GLU A 129 -9.41 24.55 -22.28
N ASP A 130 -10.61 24.02 -22.05
CA ASP A 130 -11.67 23.72 -23.03
C ASP A 130 -12.92 24.59 -22.77
#